data_AF-A0A3M1Q890-F1
#
_entry.id   AF-A0A3M1Q890-F1
#
_cell.length_a   1.000
_cell.length_b   1.000
_cell.length_c   1.000
_cell.angle_alpha   90.00
_cell.angle_beta   90.00
_cell.angle_gamma   90.00
#
_symmetry.space_group_name_H-M   'P 1'
#
loop_
_entity.id
_entity.type
_entity.pdbx_description
1 polymer ?
#
loop_
_entity_poly.entity_id
_entity_poly.type
_entity_poly.pdbx_seq_one_letter_code
_entity_poly.pdbx_strand_id
1 'polypeptide(L)'
;MGILALVVIAGCAFWLFYYQKSQPVPGEPVPHMMPLVCDACGEAYADEAGALPTVCAKCGEKKAYYGLMCTECGKITPFYDYGKPSSGGRKVKCKYCDGTKLREVKAGEVSKP
;
A
#
# COMPACT_ATOMS: atom_id res chain seq x y z
N MET A 1 31.08 9.94 39.02
CA MET A 1 30.32 10.63 37.94
C MET A 1 30.62 10.10 36.53
N GLY A 2 31.83 9.63 36.20
CA GLY A 2 32.17 9.23 34.81
C GLY A 2 31.52 7.94 34.29
N ILE A 3 31.32 6.91 35.12
CA ILE A 3 30.81 5.60 34.68
C ILE A 3 29.34 5.69 34.24
N LEU A 4 28.51 6.43 34.98
CA LEU A 4 27.10 6.66 34.63
C LEU A 4 26.96 7.38 33.29
N ALA A 5 27.82 8.37 33.01
CA ALA A 5 27.83 9.09 31.74
C ALA A 5 28.16 8.16 30.56
N LEU A 6 29.14 7.26 30.73
CA LEU A 6 29.51 6.29 29.68
C LEU A 6 28.40 5.29 29.37
N VAL A 7 27.66 4.83 30.39
CA VAL A 7 26.52 3.93 30.20
C VAL A 7 25.39 4.62 29.43
N VAL A 8 25.10 5.87 29.76
CA VAL A 8 24.08 6.66 29.05
C VAL A 8 24.48 6.89 27.59
N ILE A 9 25.74 7.26 27.33
CA ILE A 9 26.25 7.47 25.96
C ILE A 9 26.17 6.17 25.15
N ALA A 10 26.58 5.03 25.73
CA ALA A 10 26.52 3.73 25.06
C ALA A 10 25.06 3.31 24.76
N GLY A 11 24.14 3.55 25.69
CA GLY A 11 22.71 3.30 25.48
C GLY A 11 22.12 4.16 24.36
N CYS A 12 22.44 5.45 24.32
CA CYS A 12 22.01 6.35 23.24
C CYS A 12 22.59 5.95 21.89
N ALA A 13 23.89 5.60 21.83
CA ALA A 13 24.54 5.16 20.61
C ALA A 13 23.93 3.85 20.07
N PHE A 14 23.66 2.89 20.95
CA PHE A 14 23.01 1.63 20.58
C PHE A 14 21.58 1.86 20.07
N TRP A 15 20.81 2.72 20.74
CA TRP A 15 19.45 3.06 20.31
C TRP A 15 19.43 3.76 18.95
N LEU A 16 20.35 4.71 18.70
CA LEU A 16 20.48 5.39 17.41
C LEU A 16 20.90 4.41 16.30
N PHE A 17 21.85 3.52 16.58
CA PHE A 17 22.26 2.48 15.63
C PHE A 17 21.10 1.56 15.25
N TYR A 18 20.34 1.12 16.25
CA TYR A 18 19.14 0.32 16.03
C TYR A 18 18.10 1.09 15.20
N TYR A 19 17.80 2.33 15.57
CA TYR A 19 16.85 3.18 14.85
C TYR A 19 17.25 3.39 13.39
N GLN A 20 18.53 3.64 13.10
CA GLN A 20 19.05 3.81 11.75
C GLN A 20 18.90 2.54 10.91
N LYS A 21 19.08 1.35 11.50
CA LYS A 21 18.89 0.05 10.85
C LYS A 21 17.42 -0.30 10.60
N SER A 22 16.49 0.24 11.38
CA SER A 22 15.06 0.01 11.21
C SER A 22 14.42 0.90 10.14
N GLN A 23 15.12 1.92 9.64
CA GLN A 23 14.61 2.76 8.58
C GLN A 23 14.58 1.99 7.24
N PRO A 24 13.50 2.11 6.44
CA PRO A 24 13.45 1.54 5.10
C PRO A 24 14.54 2.19 4.23
N VAL A 25 15.21 1.38 3.40
CA VAL A 25 16.26 1.87 2.49
C VAL A 25 15.62 2.79 1.44
N PRO A 26 16.21 3.95 1.12
CA PRO A 26 15.67 4.84 0.09
C PRO A 26 15.58 4.11 -1.26
N GLY A 27 14.36 3.99 -1.78
CA GLY A 27 14.08 3.31 -3.05
C GLY A 27 13.44 1.92 -2.90
N GLU A 28 13.40 1.35 -1.70
CA GLU A 28 12.64 0.12 -1.44
C GLU A 28 11.15 0.45 -1.25
N PRO A 29 10.24 -0.33 -1.86
CA PRO A 29 8.81 -0.15 -1.64
C PRO A 29 8.46 -0.31 -0.17
N VAL A 30 8.02 0.77 0.45
CA VAL A 30 7.58 0.74 1.85
C VAL A 30 6.32 -0.11 1.99
N PRO A 31 6.23 -0.99 3.01
CA PRO A 31 5.12 -1.94 3.18
C PRO A 31 3.75 -1.27 3.44
N HIS A 32 3.72 0.04 3.65
CA HIS A 32 2.51 0.83 3.83
C HIS A 32 2.04 1.56 2.55
N MET A 33 2.77 1.47 1.43
CA MET A 33 2.27 1.97 0.15
C MET A 33 1.37 0.94 -0.51
N MET A 34 0.13 1.32 -0.73
CA MET A 34 -0.92 0.49 -1.31
C MET A 34 -1.34 1.06 -2.66
N PRO A 35 -1.62 0.20 -3.66
CA PRO A 35 -2.22 0.64 -4.91
C PRO A 35 -3.59 1.26 -4.64
N LEU A 36 -3.81 2.46 -5.13
CA LEU A 36 -5.09 3.14 -5.17
C LEU A 36 -5.54 3.30 -6.61
N VAL A 37 -6.80 3.01 -6.89
CA VAL A 37 -7.47 3.25 -8.16
C VAL A 37 -8.51 4.33 -7.93
N CYS A 38 -8.46 5.39 -8.72
CA CYS A 38 -9.49 6.42 -8.71
C CYS A 38 -10.58 6.10 -9.73
N ASP A 39 -11.84 6.14 -9.29
CA ASP A 39 -12.98 5.86 -10.19
C ASP A 39 -13.28 6.98 -11.17
N ALA A 40 -12.89 8.21 -10.83
CA ALA A 40 -13.16 9.38 -11.65
C ALA A 40 -12.23 9.46 -12.86
N CYS A 41 -10.95 9.16 -12.68
CA CYS A 41 -9.96 9.16 -13.76
C CYS A 41 -9.59 7.75 -14.27
N GLY A 42 -9.95 6.69 -13.55
CA GLY A 42 -9.63 5.30 -13.90
C GLY A 42 -8.16 4.92 -13.74
N GLU A 43 -7.31 5.83 -13.22
CA GLU A 43 -5.90 5.56 -13.04
C GLU A 43 -5.59 4.88 -11.70
N ALA A 44 -4.59 3.99 -11.76
CA ALA A 44 -3.98 3.40 -10.59
C ALA A 44 -2.68 4.14 -10.23
N TYR A 45 -2.44 4.40 -8.95
CA TYR A 45 -1.19 4.93 -8.43
C TYR A 45 -0.90 4.33 -7.04
N ALA A 46 0.35 4.35 -6.57
CA ALA A 46 0.69 3.87 -5.22
C ALA A 46 0.73 5.03 -4.22
N ASP A 47 0.07 4.88 -3.07
CA ASP A 47 0.03 5.91 -2.02
C ASP A 47 -0.01 5.27 -0.63
N GLU A 48 0.21 6.06 0.42
CA GLU A 48 0.14 5.57 1.79
C GLU A 48 -1.24 5.00 2.12
N ALA A 49 -1.26 3.88 2.83
CA ALA A 49 -2.45 3.21 3.32
C ALA A 49 -3.24 4.12 4.28
N GLY A 50 -4.17 4.90 3.72
CA GLY A 50 -5.03 5.82 4.45
C GLY A 50 -6.49 5.37 4.55
N ALA A 51 -7.31 6.19 5.19
CA ALA A 51 -8.75 5.98 5.26
C ALA A 51 -9.39 6.11 3.86
N LEU A 52 -10.04 5.05 3.38
CA LEU A 52 -10.77 5.03 2.11
C LEU A 52 -12.20 5.59 2.28
N PRO A 53 -12.76 6.30 1.28
CA PRO A 53 -12.11 6.74 0.04
C PRO A 53 -11.13 7.90 0.26
N THR A 54 -9.99 7.87 -0.43
CA THR A 54 -9.00 8.96 -0.42
C THR A 54 -9.21 9.93 -1.58
N VAL A 55 -8.61 11.11 -1.47
CA VAL A 55 -8.59 12.12 -2.54
C VAL A 55 -7.59 11.66 -3.60
N CYS A 56 -8.02 11.60 -4.86
CA CYS A 56 -7.16 11.30 -5.97
C CYS A 56 -6.14 12.43 -6.15
N ALA A 57 -4.85 12.09 -6.13
CA ALA A 57 -3.78 13.07 -6.34
C ALA A 57 -3.84 13.75 -7.72
N LYS A 58 -4.36 13.06 -8.75
CA LYS A 58 -4.44 13.61 -10.11
C LYS A 58 -5.68 14.47 -10.36
N CYS A 59 -6.87 13.99 -10.00
CA CYS A 59 -8.13 14.70 -10.31
C CYS A 59 -8.72 15.46 -9.12
N GLY A 60 -8.20 15.28 -7.90
CA GLY A 60 -8.72 15.93 -6.69
C GLY A 60 -10.05 15.36 -6.18
N GLU A 61 -10.60 14.30 -6.78
CA GLU A 61 -11.86 13.70 -6.33
C GLU A 61 -11.65 12.66 -5.22
N LYS A 62 -12.52 12.65 -4.20
CA LYS A 62 -12.51 11.67 -3.10
C LYS A 62 -13.12 10.31 -3.52
N LYS A 63 -12.52 9.67 -4.52
CA LYS A 63 -12.97 8.38 -5.09
C LYS A 63 -11.79 7.44 -5.38
N ALA A 64 -10.70 7.56 -4.63
CA ALA A 64 -9.59 6.63 -4.73
C ALA A 64 -9.74 5.49 -3.71
N TYR A 65 -9.61 4.25 -4.19
CA TYR A 65 -9.85 3.01 -3.44
C TYR A 65 -8.74 2.00 -3.65
N TYR A 66 -8.56 1.07 -2.71
CA TYR A 66 -7.55 0.03 -2.82
C TYR A 66 -7.67 -0.76 -4.14
N GLY A 67 -6.57 -0.92 -4.88
CA GLY A 67 -6.50 -1.67 -6.13
C GLY A 67 -5.95 -3.08 -5.93
N LEU A 68 -6.54 -4.08 -6.59
CA LEU A 68 -5.94 -5.41 -6.69
C LEU A 68 -5.57 -5.71 -8.12
N MET A 69 -4.42 -6.34 -8.35
CA MET A 69 -4.03 -6.82 -9.66
C MET A 69 -4.59 -8.22 -9.89
N CYS A 70 -5.31 -8.36 -10.99
CA CYS A 70 -5.71 -9.66 -11.51
C CYS A 70 -4.50 -10.37 -12.12
N THR A 71 -4.17 -11.58 -11.66
CA THR A 71 -3.01 -12.33 -12.18
C THR A 71 -3.23 -12.89 -13.59
N GLU A 72 -4.49 -13.04 -13.99
CA GLU A 72 -4.84 -13.60 -15.31
C GLU A 72 -4.83 -12.55 -16.42
N CYS A 73 -5.20 -11.32 -16.08
CA CYS A 73 -5.41 -10.23 -17.04
C CYS A 73 -4.45 -9.07 -16.85
N GLY A 74 -3.70 -9.04 -15.73
CA GLY A 74 -2.74 -7.98 -15.40
C GLY A 74 -3.35 -6.62 -15.08
N LYS A 75 -4.68 -6.48 -15.12
CA LYS A 75 -5.36 -5.21 -14.85
C LYS A 75 -5.55 -4.99 -13.35
N ILE A 76 -5.40 -3.74 -12.94
CA ILE A 76 -5.69 -3.29 -11.57
C ILE A 76 -7.16 -2.89 -11.51
N THR A 77 -7.89 -3.44 -10.54
CA THR A 77 -9.31 -3.17 -10.31
C THR A 77 -9.55 -2.68 -8.89
N PRO A 78 -10.45 -1.71 -8.68
CA PRO A 78 -10.74 -1.19 -7.35
C PRO A 78 -11.46 -2.23 -6.48
N PHE A 79 -11.19 -2.20 -5.18
CA PHE A 79 -11.64 -3.22 -4.23
C PHE A 79 -13.11 -3.12 -3.85
N TYR A 80 -13.71 -1.93 -3.87
CA TYR A 80 -15.11 -1.77 -3.49
C TYR A 80 -16.08 -2.33 -4.56
N ASP A 81 -15.62 -2.51 -5.80
CA ASP A 81 -16.40 -3.05 -6.92
C ASP A 81 -16.63 -4.57 -6.76
N TYR A 82 -15.97 -5.20 -5.79
CA TYR A 82 -16.20 -6.58 -5.41
C TYR A 82 -17.41 -6.64 -4.48
N GLY A 83 -18.59 -6.84 -5.09
CA GLY A 83 -19.87 -6.89 -4.38
C GLY A 83 -19.83 -7.73 -3.08
N LYS A 84 -20.60 -7.31 -2.07
CA LYS A 84 -20.63 -7.88 -0.72
C LYS A 84 -20.50 -9.41 -0.74
N PRO A 85 -19.59 -10.01 0.05
CA PRO A 85 -19.53 -11.45 0.19
C PRO A 85 -20.83 -11.92 0.85
N SER A 86 -21.76 -12.48 0.07
CA SER A 86 -22.91 -13.19 0.65
C SER A 86 -22.37 -14.45 1.33
N SER A 87 -22.27 -14.43 2.67
CA SER A 87 -22.27 -15.54 3.65
C SER A 87 -21.80 -16.95 3.23
N GLY A 88 -20.86 -17.05 2.29
CA GLY A 88 -20.50 -18.30 1.61
C GLY A 88 -19.18 -18.23 0.85
N GLY A 89 -18.24 -17.38 1.27
CA GLY A 89 -16.86 -17.39 0.76
C GLY A 89 -16.74 -17.19 -0.76
N ARG A 90 -17.52 -16.26 -1.33
CA ARG A 90 -17.50 -16.02 -2.78
C ARG A 90 -16.14 -15.42 -3.17
N LYS A 91 -15.37 -16.19 -3.94
CA LYS A 91 -14.10 -15.74 -4.51
C LYS A 91 -14.37 -14.47 -5.32
N VAL A 92 -13.68 -13.41 -4.95
CA VAL A 92 -13.75 -12.11 -5.59
C VAL A 92 -13.30 -12.26 -7.05
N LYS A 93 -14.11 -11.80 -8.01
CA LYS A 93 -13.83 -11.93 -9.45
C LYS A 93 -13.36 -10.61 -10.04
N CYS A 94 -12.39 -10.69 -10.95
CA CYS A 94 -11.95 -9.55 -11.74
C CYS A 94 -13.06 -9.07 -12.69
N LYS A 95 -13.30 -7.75 -12.72
CA LYS A 95 -14.30 -7.10 -13.61
C LYS A 95 -14.03 -7.32 -15.10
N TYR A 96 -12.77 -7.55 -15.49
CA TYR A 96 -12.37 -7.62 -16.89
C TYR A 96 -12.25 -9.04 -17.46
N CYS A 97 -12.04 -10.05 -16.62
CA CYS A 97 -11.80 -11.42 -17.09
C CYS A 97 -12.45 -12.49 -16.20
N ASP A 98 -13.30 -12.10 -15.24
CA ASP A 98 -13.93 -12.99 -14.24
C ASP A 98 -12.96 -13.84 -13.39
N GLY A 99 -11.65 -13.55 -13.50
CA GLY A 99 -10.59 -14.27 -12.83
C GLY A 99 -10.70 -14.14 -11.32
N THR A 100 -10.54 -15.25 -10.61
CA THR A 100 -10.69 -15.31 -9.14
C THR A 100 -9.37 -15.12 -8.39
N LYS A 101 -8.26 -15.04 -9.13
CA LYS A 101 -6.92 -14.86 -8.58
C LYS A 101 -6.54 -13.38 -8.66
N LEU A 102 -6.75 -12.72 -7.54
CA LEU A 102 -6.32 -11.35 -7.31
C LEU A 102 -5.10 -11.39 -6.38
N ARG A 103 -4.08 -10.58 -6.69
CA ARG A 103 -2.93 -10.36 -5.82
C ARG A 103 -2.78 -8.88 -5.51
N GLU A 104 -2.15 -8.60 -4.38
CA GLU A 104 -1.70 -7.25 -4.05
C GLU A 104 -0.65 -6.80 -5.07
N VAL A 105 -0.76 -5.53 -5.48
CA VAL A 105 0.19 -4.93 -6.39
C VAL A 105 1.44 -4.57 -5.59
N LYS A 106 2.62 -4.96 -6.06
CA LYS A 106 3.87 -4.57 -5.38
C LYS A 106 4.15 -3.10 -5.66
N ALA A 107 4.59 -2.34 -4.66
CA ALA A 107 5.01 -0.96 -4.88
C ALA A 107 6.20 -0.95 -5.88
N GLY A 108 6.00 -0.27 -7.01
CA GLY A 108 6.85 -0.34 -8.21
C GLY A 108 6.13 -0.80 -9.48
N GLU A 109 5.03 -1.55 -9.38
CA GLU A 109 4.18 -1.93 -10.55
C GLU A 109 3.19 -0.82 -10.94
N VAL A 110 3.08 0.22 -10.11
CA VAL A 110 2.18 1.36 -10.33
C VAL A 110 2.98 2.66 -10.17
N SER A 111 2.70 3.64 -11.03
CA SER A 111 3.33 4.94 -10.96
C SER A 111 3.03 5.63 -9.62
N LYS A 112 4.03 6.31 -9.07
CA LYS A 112 3.83 7.31 -8.01
C LYS A 112 2.96 8.45 -8.58
N PRO A 113 2.00 9.00 -7.82
CA PRO A 113 1.22 10.14 -8.27
C PRO A 113 2.11 11.34 -8.64
#